data_AF-A0A3D0D6B6-F1
#
_entry.id   AF-A0A3D0D6B6-F1
#
_cell.length_a   1.000
_cell.length_b   1.000
_cell.length_c   1.000
_cell.angle_alpha   90.00
_cell.angle_beta   90.00
_cell.angle_gamma   90.00
#
_symmetry.space_group_name_H-M   'P 1'
#
loop_
_entity.id
_entity.type
_entity.pdbx_description
1 polymer ?
#
loop_
_entity_poly.entity_id
_entity_poly.type
_entity_poly.pdbx_seq_one_letter_code
_entity_poly.pdbx_strand_id
1 'polypeptide(L)'
;MSPLHFHYHLRPIVVLLISLTWAGLLPASGSVAAPIRTATPWWVDFWGGQTTLGSDPVPAGAVVRAYDRTGTVAGTFTVVATGWYGLMPVYGDDPLTAEDEGAQANEALSFSINGLPTVPLGPDAAIWAGTHRQVDLRGCSLVGDTDCDCRVELGDVLRVATRWGIQVGEIGYYPPYDADGTGIDAADVQRVARAWHHTCQ
;
A
#
# COMPACT_ATOMS: atom_id res chain seq x y z
N MET A 1 16.63 19.06 -82.51
CA MET A 1 17.13 18.46 -81.26
C MET A 1 16.15 18.84 -80.17
N SER A 2 15.21 17.94 -79.88
CA SER A 2 14.12 18.15 -78.91
C SER A 2 14.34 17.19 -77.75
N PRO A 3 14.44 17.63 -76.48
CA PRO A 3 14.44 16.73 -75.35
C PRO A 3 13.00 16.37 -74.94
N LEU A 4 12.82 15.08 -74.70
CA LEU A 4 11.57 14.39 -74.37
C LEU A 4 11.01 14.80 -73.00
N HIS A 5 9.72 15.09 -72.95
CA HIS A 5 8.91 15.19 -71.73
C HIS A 5 8.74 13.82 -71.08
N PHE A 6 9.24 13.65 -69.84
CA PHE A 6 8.95 12.50 -68.99
C PHE A 6 7.67 12.74 -68.19
N HIS A 7 6.65 11.90 -68.42
CA HIS A 7 5.46 11.80 -67.57
C HIS A 7 5.76 10.88 -66.38
N TYR A 8 5.72 11.41 -65.16
CA TYR A 8 5.75 10.61 -63.94
C TYR A 8 4.32 10.28 -63.50
N HIS A 9 3.97 8.99 -63.56
CA HIS A 9 2.72 8.47 -63.01
C HIS A 9 2.81 8.37 -61.47
N LEU A 10 1.93 9.11 -60.80
CA LEU A 10 1.64 8.98 -59.37
C LEU A 10 1.04 7.59 -59.09
N ARG A 11 1.66 6.82 -58.20
CA ARG A 11 1.08 5.58 -57.65
C ARG A 11 0.15 5.91 -56.48
N PRO A 12 -1.03 5.26 -56.35
CA PRO A 12 -1.94 5.53 -55.25
C PRO A 12 -1.38 5.03 -53.92
N ILE A 13 -1.46 5.89 -52.91
CA ILE A 13 -1.13 5.64 -51.51
C ILE A 13 -2.14 4.64 -50.94
N VAL A 14 -1.66 3.48 -50.50
CA VAL A 14 -2.44 2.53 -49.70
C VAL A 14 -2.53 3.10 -48.29
N VAL A 15 -3.69 3.68 -47.95
CA VAL A 15 -4.02 4.10 -46.58
C VAL A 15 -4.38 2.83 -45.79
N LEU A 16 -3.45 2.37 -44.97
CA LEU A 16 -3.66 1.29 -44.02
C LEU A 16 -4.37 1.85 -42.78
N LEU A 17 -5.69 1.67 -42.72
CA LEU A 17 -6.49 1.91 -41.51
C LEU A 17 -6.17 0.82 -40.48
N ILE A 18 -5.38 1.13 -39.46
CA ILE A 18 -5.26 0.29 -38.27
C ILE A 18 -6.33 0.76 -37.27
N SER A 19 -7.50 0.12 -37.33
CA SER A 19 -8.47 0.15 -36.23
C SER A 19 -8.38 -1.19 -35.48
N LEU A 20 -7.73 -1.18 -34.32
CA LEU A 20 -7.92 -2.21 -33.30
C LEU A 20 -7.97 -1.52 -31.93
N THR A 21 -9.16 -1.06 -31.57
CA THR A 21 -9.54 -0.85 -30.18
C THR A 21 -9.76 -2.23 -29.56
N TRP A 22 -8.75 -2.70 -28.83
CA TRP A 22 -8.95 -3.62 -27.72
C TRP A 22 -8.45 -2.89 -26.48
N ALA A 23 -9.34 -2.10 -25.87
CA ALA A 23 -9.19 -1.73 -24.47
C ALA A 23 -9.40 -3.01 -23.67
N GLY A 24 -8.33 -3.81 -23.56
CA GLY A 24 -8.29 -4.94 -22.65
C GLY A 24 -8.60 -4.40 -21.27
N LEU A 25 -9.73 -4.81 -20.72
CA LEU A 25 -10.03 -4.67 -19.30
C LEU A 25 -8.93 -5.45 -18.58
N LEU A 26 -7.88 -4.75 -18.16
CA LEU A 26 -6.90 -5.33 -17.25
C LEU A 26 -7.71 -5.73 -16.01
N PRO A 27 -7.71 -7.02 -15.61
CA PRO A 27 -8.25 -7.35 -14.30
C PRO A 27 -7.45 -6.52 -13.30
N ALA A 28 -8.14 -5.70 -12.50
CA ALA A 28 -7.55 -5.14 -11.31
C ALA A 28 -7.12 -6.36 -10.49
N SER A 29 -5.81 -6.61 -10.42
CA SER A 29 -5.25 -7.58 -9.49
C SER A 29 -5.57 -7.06 -8.09
N GLY A 30 -6.73 -7.44 -7.58
CA GLY A 30 -7.01 -7.34 -6.16
C GLY A 30 -5.99 -8.23 -5.49
N SER A 31 -4.97 -7.63 -4.87
CA SER A 31 -4.06 -8.35 -4.00
C SER A 31 -4.92 -9.03 -2.93
N VAL A 32 -5.07 -10.36 -3.04
CA VAL A 32 -5.64 -11.15 -1.96
C VAL A 32 -4.59 -11.09 -0.87
N ALA A 33 -4.84 -10.22 0.10
CA ALA A 33 -3.86 -9.90 1.10
C ALA A 33 -3.37 -11.15 1.84
N ALA A 34 -2.07 -11.21 2.09
CA ALA A 34 -1.47 -12.31 2.83
C ALA A 34 -2.15 -12.46 4.20
N PRO A 35 -2.61 -13.67 4.57
CA PRO A 35 -3.06 -13.95 5.94
C PRO A 35 -1.88 -13.85 6.90
N ILE A 36 -2.16 -13.70 8.20
CA ILE A 36 -1.16 -13.95 9.26
C ILE A 36 -0.56 -15.33 8.99
N ARG A 37 0.76 -15.41 8.83
CA ARG A 37 1.42 -16.64 8.38
C ARG A 37 1.43 -17.69 9.49
N THR A 38 1.75 -17.28 10.72
CA THR A 38 1.83 -18.18 11.89
C THR A 38 1.52 -17.39 13.18
N ALA A 39 0.58 -17.88 13.99
CA ALA A 39 0.33 -17.30 15.31
C ALA A 39 1.36 -17.84 16.32
N THR A 40 1.99 -16.94 17.08
CA THR A 40 2.95 -17.30 18.15
C THR A 40 2.28 -17.20 19.54
N PRO A 41 2.84 -17.80 20.60
CA PRO A 41 2.26 -17.72 21.94
C PRO A 41 2.46 -16.34 22.60
N TRP A 42 3.13 -15.39 21.94
CA TRP A 42 3.34 -14.03 22.44
C TRP A 42 2.59 -13.05 21.55
N TRP A 43 1.68 -12.29 22.13
CA TRP A 43 0.95 -11.25 21.40
C TRP A 43 0.65 -10.06 22.30
N VAL A 44 0.37 -8.93 21.64
CA VAL A 44 -0.17 -7.71 22.25
C VAL A 44 -1.47 -7.38 21.51
N ASP A 45 -2.54 -7.09 22.25
CA ASP A 45 -3.81 -6.71 21.64
C ASP A 45 -3.81 -5.21 21.28
N PHE A 46 -3.96 -4.90 20.00
CA PHE A 46 -4.13 -3.52 19.53
C PHE A 46 -5.60 -3.26 19.23
N TRP A 47 -6.11 -2.09 19.57
CA TRP A 47 -7.47 -1.69 19.25
C TRP A 47 -7.58 -0.18 19.07
N GLY A 48 -8.59 0.28 18.33
CA GLY A 48 -8.88 1.68 18.10
C GLY A 48 -10.38 1.94 18.16
N GLY A 49 -10.78 3.04 18.79
CA GLY A 49 -12.18 3.42 18.96
C GLY A 49 -12.64 4.56 18.06
N GLN A 50 -11.71 5.32 17.50
CA GLN A 50 -11.96 6.52 16.69
C GLN A 50 -11.12 6.46 15.40
N THR A 51 -11.04 5.28 14.79
CA THR A 51 -10.27 5.06 13.57
C THR A 51 -11.02 5.57 12.35
N THR A 52 -10.32 6.28 11.47
CA THR A 52 -10.89 6.88 10.26
C THR A 52 -10.22 6.37 9.00
N LEU A 53 -10.93 6.47 7.88
CA LEU A 53 -10.40 6.35 6.53
C LEU A 53 -10.69 7.68 5.82
N GLY A 54 -9.68 8.52 5.67
CA GLY A 54 -9.88 9.95 5.42
C GLY A 54 -10.56 10.63 6.61
N SER A 55 -11.62 11.40 6.34
CA SER A 55 -12.45 12.06 7.37
C SER A 55 -13.55 11.18 7.94
N ASP A 56 -13.88 10.07 7.27
CA ASP A 56 -14.99 9.22 7.67
C ASP A 56 -14.52 8.13 8.65
N PRO A 57 -15.37 7.72 9.61
CA PRO A 57 -15.09 6.54 10.43
C PRO A 57 -14.82 5.32 9.54
N VAL A 58 -13.85 4.48 9.91
CA VAL A 58 -13.52 3.28 9.13
C VAL A 58 -14.77 2.39 8.97
N PRO A 59 -15.13 1.96 7.75
CA PRO A 59 -16.36 1.21 7.55
C PRO A 59 -16.24 -0.25 7.98
N ALA A 60 -17.36 -0.86 8.37
CA ALA A 60 -17.43 -2.31 8.53
C ALA A 60 -17.04 -3.04 7.23
N GLY A 61 -16.29 -4.13 7.37
CA GLY A 61 -15.68 -4.89 6.28
C GLY A 61 -14.27 -4.42 5.89
N ALA A 62 -13.82 -3.24 6.35
CA ALA A 62 -12.44 -2.82 6.14
C ALA A 62 -11.46 -3.76 6.86
N VAL A 63 -10.27 -3.95 6.30
CA VAL A 63 -9.24 -4.80 6.88
C VAL A 63 -8.08 -3.96 7.39
N VAL A 64 -7.87 -3.98 8.69
CA VAL A 64 -6.71 -3.40 9.37
C VAL A 64 -5.61 -4.45 9.42
N ARG A 65 -4.37 -4.08 9.10
CA ARG A 65 -3.18 -4.91 9.29
C ARG A 65 -2.16 -4.19 10.14
N ALA A 66 -1.46 -4.94 10.97
CA ALA A 66 -0.25 -4.51 11.66
C ALA A 66 0.96 -5.23 11.05
N TYR A 67 2.04 -4.49 10.86
CA TYR A 67 3.31 -5.00 10.39
C TYR A 67 4.43 -4.58 11.35
N ASP A 68 5.43 -5.44 11.48
CA ASP A 68 6.68 -5.11 12.15
C ASP A 68 7.59 -4.22 11.24
N ARG A 69 8.87 -4.08 11.60
CA ARG A 69 9.86 -3.22 10.94
C ARG A 69 10.41 -3.81 9.64
N THR A 70 10.28 -5.12 9.45
CA THR A 70 10.70 -5.86 8.26
C THR A 70 9.54 -6.09 7.29
N GLY A 71 8.30 -5.78 7.72
CA GLY A 71 7.08 -5.80 6.94
C GLY A 71 6.27 -7.07 7.05
N THR A 72 6.61 -7.95 7.98
CA THR A 72 5.84 -9.17 8.24
C THR A 72 4.49 -8.79 8.83
N VAL A 73 3.42 -9.41 8.30
CA VAL A 73 2.06 -9.20 8.84
C VAL A 73 1.94 -9.92 10.18
N ALA A 74 2.06 -9.15 11.26
CA ALA A 74 1.97 -9.64 12.63
C ALA A 74 0.53 -9.64 13.17
N GLY A 75 -0.40 -8.90 12.54
CA GLY A 75 -1.80 -8.85 12.97
C GLY A 75 -2.76 -8.46 11.85
N THR A 76 -4.00 -8.94 11.93
CA THR A 76 -5.08 -8.61 10.98
C THR A 76 -6.42 -8.58 11.68
N PHE A 77 -7.22 -7.55 11.41
CA PHE A 77 -8.57 -7.39 11.94
C PHE A 77 -9.53 -6.94 10.84
N THR A 78 -10.69 -7.59 10.76
CA THR A 78 -11.80 -7.13 9.90
C THR A 78 -12.75 -6.30 10.75
N VAL A 79 -12.92 -5.02 10.39
CA VAL A 79 -13.80 -4.08 11.06
C VAL A 79 -15.23 -4.62 11.03
N VAL A 80 -15.84 -4.77 12.20
CA VAL A 80 -17.25 -5.22 12.34
C VAL A 80 -18.18 -4.09 12.79
N ALA A 81 -17.62 -3.02 13.36
CA ALA A 81 -18.34 -1.85 13.80
C ALA A 81 -17.65 -0.59 13.27
N THR A 82 -18.42 0.30 12.64
CA THR A 82 -17.89 1.52 12.03
C THR A 82 -17.10 2.37 13.03
N GLY A 83 -15.92 2.84 12.63
CA GLY A 83 -15.01 3.64 13.46
C GLY A 83 -14.13 2.83 14.42
N TRP A 84 -14.37 1.53 14.53
CA TRP A 84 -13.76 0.69 15.57
C TRP A 84 -13.07 -0.53 14.96
N TYR A 85 -11.77 -0.68 15.22
CA TYR A 85 -11.08 -1.95 15.03
C TYR A 85 -10.74 -2.53 16.39
N GLY A 86 -11.09 -3.79 16.58
CA GLY A 86 -11.14 -4.43 17.89
C GLY A 86 -9.81 -4.90 18.39
N LEU A 87 -9.85 -5.70 19.47
CA LEU A 87 -8.71 -6.41 20.05
C LEU A 87 -8.09 -7.33 18.98
N MET A 88 -7.18 -6.76 18.22
CA MET A 88 -6.41 -7.42 17.18
C MET A 88 -5.16 -7.98 17.82
N PRO A 89 -5.01 -9.31 17.92
CA PRO A 89 -3.75 -9.89 18.36
C PRO A 89 -2.68 -9.53 17.33
N VAL A 90 -1.62 -8.87 17.79
CA VAL A 90 -0.39 -8.66 17.03
C VAL A 90 0.67 -9.55 17.63
N TYR A 91 1.08 -10.55 16.86
CA TYR A 91 2.00 -11.60 17.28
C TYR A 91 3.46 -11.13 17.27
N GLY A 92 4.25 -11.69 18.17
CA GLY A 92 5.69 -11.48 18.22
C GLY A 92 6.46 -12.57 17.50
N ASP A 93 7.70 -12.28 17.13
CA ASP A 93 8.68 -13.20 16.55
C ASP A 93 9.01 -14.36 17.52
N ASP A 94 9.09 -15.61 17.03
CA ASP A 94 9.64 -16.73 17.80
C ASP A 94 11.14 -16.88 17.53
N PRO A 95 12.03 -16.57 18.50
CA PRO A 95 13.48 -16.66 18.27
C PRO A 95 13.99 -18.10 18.04
N LEU A 96 13.13 -19.11 18.18
CA LEU A 96 13.44 -20.51 17.92
C LEU A 96 13.05 -20.98 16.52
N THR A 97 12.36 -20.17 15.73
CA THR A 97 12.05 -20.45 14.33
C THR A 97 13.03 -19.72 13.41
N ALA A 98 13.02 -20.11 12.14
CA ALA A 98 13.81 -19.43 11.10
C ALA A 98 12.97 -18.41 10.31
N GLU A 99 11.65 -18.45 10.49
CA GLU A 99 10.72 -17.52 9.86
C GLU A 99 10.57 -16.31 10.78
N ASP A 100 10.37 -15.13 10.20
CA ASP A 100 9.92 -13.97 10.94
C ASP A 100 8.39 -14.04 11.02
N GLU A 101 7.83 -14.26 12.21
CA GLU A 101 6.38 -14.32 12.42
C GLU A 101 5.77 -12.97 12.85
N GLY A 102 6.59 -12.00 13.26
CA GLY A 102 6.12 -10.71 13.69
C GLY A 102 7.09 -9.94 14.56
N ALA A 103 6.55 -9.14 15.49
CA ALA A 103 7.34 -8.09 16.11
C ALA A 103 8.28 -8.56 17.24
N GLN A 104 9.42 -7.89 17.35
CA GLN A 104 10.31 -8.01 18.51
C GLN A 104 9.88 -7.07 19.65
N ALA A 105 10.42 -7.33 20.85
CA ALA A 105 10.13 -6.53 22.04
C ALA A 105 10.43 -5.03 21.84
N ASN A 106 9.43 -4.19 22.12
CA ASN A 106 9.46 -2.72 21.97
C ASN A 106 9.62 -2.22 20.53
N GLU A 107 9.32 -3.06 19.56
CA GLU A 107 9.39 -2.68 18.16
C GLU A 107 8.25 -1.74 17.75
N ALA A 108 8.56 -0.75 16.90
CA ALA A 108 7.54 0.12 16.34
C ALA A 108 6.80 -0.62 15.21
N LEU A 109 5.49 -0.56 15.26
CA LEU A 109 4.61 -1.19 14.28
C LEU A 109 4.14 -0.16 13.25
N SER A 110 3.92 -0.65 12.03
CA SER A 110 3.17 0.07 11.01
C SER A 110 1.79 -0.54 10.81
N PHE A 111 0.84 0.23 10.28
CA PHE A 111 -0.50 -0.24 10.02
C PHE A 111 -0.99 0.17 8.63
N SER A 112 -1.92 -0.62 8.08
CA SER A 112 -2.67 -0.28 6.88
C SER A 112 -4.17 -0.52 7.07
N ILE A 113 -4.99 0.20 6.32
CA ILE A 113 -6.44 -0.05 6.19
C ILE A 113 -6.72 -0.32 4.72
N ASN A 114 -7.20 -1.52 4.39
CA ASN A 114 -7.43 -1.96 3.00
C ASN A 114 -6.17 -1.83 2.11
N GLY A 115 -4.98 -1.96 2.72
CA GLY A 115 -3.69 -1.79 2.03
C GLY A 115 -3.26 -0.33 1.87
N LEU A 116 -4.08 0.64 2.24
CA LEU A 116 -3.70 2.05 2.27
C LEU A 116 -2.89 2.37 3.53
N PRO A 117 -1.87 3.25 3.44
CA PRO A 117 -1.10 3.70 4.59
C PRO A 117 -1.98 4.29 5.68
N THR A 118 -1.48 4.27 6.91
CA THR A 118 -2.14 4.91 8.06
C THR A 118 -1.14 5.72 8.87
N VAL A 119 -1.68 6.72 9.58
CA VAL A 119 -0.96 7.44 10.64
C VAL A 119 -1.53 7.00 12.00
N PRO A 120 -0.70 6.44 12.90
CA PRO A 120 -1.09 6.20 14.29
C PRO A 120 -1.27 7.51 15.07
N LEU A 121 -2.39 7.65 15.79
CA LEU A 121 -2.75 8.89 16.50
C LEU A 121 -2.64 8.79 18.03
N GLY A 122 -2.57 7.58 18.60
CA GLY A 122 -2.60 7.36 20.05
C GLY A 122 -3.97 6.90 20.57
N PRO A 123 -4.21 6.90 21.89
CA PRO A 123 -3.39 7.51 22.93
C PRO A 123 -2.07 6.76 23.23
N ASP A 124 -1.99 5.47 22.95
CA ASP A 124 -0.74 4.72 23.14
C ASP A 124 0.16 4.81 21.89
N ALA A 125 1.47 4.66 22.11
CA ALA A 125 2.39 4.48 21.00
C ALA A 125 2.12 3.14 20.29
N ALA A 126 2.26 3.16 18.96
CA ALA A 126 2.24 1.98 18.09
C ALA A 126 3.51 1.12 18.28
N ILE A 127 3.71 0.59 19.49
CA ILE A 127 4.87 -0.24 19.84
C ILE A 127 4.43 -1.59 20.39
N TRP A 128 5.10 -2.66 19.96
CA TRP A 128 4.85 -4.01 20.45
C TRP A 128 5.43 -4.19 21.86
N ALA A 129 4.63 -3.88 22.86
CA ALA A 129 4.99 -4.03 24.27
C ALA A 129 3.75 -3.99 25.16
N GLY A 130 3.78 -4.73 26.27
CA GLY A 130 2.68 -4.80 27.24
C GLY A 130 1.70 -5.92 26.93
N THR A 131 0.42 -5.72 27.27
CA THR A 131 -0.65 -6.71 27.00
C THR A 131 -1.69 -6.18 26.02
N HIS A 132 -1.94 -4.87 26.06
CA HIS A 132 -2.85 -4.19 25.13
C HIS A 132 -2.37 -2.77 24.86
N ARG A 133 -2.76 -2.22 23.70
CA ARG A 133 -2.48 -0.86 23.24
C ARG A 133 -3.71 -0.27 22.56
N GLN A 134 -4.13 0.91 22.99
CA GLN A 134 -5.12 1.68 22.26
C GLN A 134 -4.43 2.60 21.25
N VAL A 135 -4.63 2.34 19.97
CA VAL A 135 -4.07 3.11 18.86
C VAL A 135 -5.20 3.45 17.90
N ASP A 136 -5.62 4.70 17.85
CA ASP A 136 -6.51 5.16 16.78
C ASP A 136 -5.67 5.37 15.51
N LEU A 137 -6.21 4.95 14.37
CA LEU A 137 -5.55 5.07 13.07
C LEU A 137 -6.27 6.09 12.21
N ARG A 138 -5.51 6.88 11.45
CA ARG A 138 -6.03 7.62 10.30
C ARG A 138 -5.50 6.97 9.03
N GLY A 139 -6.35 6.21 8.35
CA GLY A 139 -6.05 5.69 7.03
C GLY A 139 -6.12 6.77 5.96
N CYS A 140 -5.21 6.69 4.99
CA CYS A 140 -5.25 7.53 3.80
C CYS A 140 -6.50 7.17 2.97
N SER A 141 -7.17 8.16 2.38
CA SER A 141 -8.34 7.93 1.51
C SER A 141 -8.00 7.96 0.02
N LEU A 142 -6.76 8.32 -0.33
CA LEU A 142 -6.26 8.39 -1.70
C LEU A 142 -5.15 7.36 -1.92
N VAL A 143 -5.20 6.68 -3.06
CA VAL A 143 -4.07 5.89 -3.54
C VAL A 143 -2.92 6.84 -3.87
N GLY A 144 -1.75 6.61 -3.28
CA GLY A 144 -0.56 7.42 -3.48
C GLY A 144 -0.38 8.55 -2.46
N ASP A 145 -1.37 8.82 -1.61
CA ASP A 145 -1.17 9.65 -0.41
C ASP A 145 -0.50 8.76 0.65
N THR A 146 0.70 9.13 1.08
CA THR A 146 1.58 8.29 1.92
C THR A 146 1.71 8.80 3.35
N ASP A 147 1.28 10.02 3.63
CA ASP A 147 1.23 10.59 4.98
C ASP A 147 -0.16 11.06 5.42
N CYS A 148 -1.17 10.73 4.62
CA CYS A 148 -2.59 10.92 4.87
C CYS A 148 -2.93 12.38 5.15
N ASP A 149 -2.35 13.29 4.38
CA ASP A 149 -2.62 14.74 4.45
C ASP A 149 -3.68 15.21 3.43
N CYS A 150 -4.29 14.24 2.73
CA CYS A 150 -5.33 14.44 1.72
C CYS A 150 -4.83 15.09 0.41
N ARG A 151 -3.55 14.95 0.11
CA ARG A 151 -2.93 15.39 -1.15
C ARG A 151 -1.96 14.32 -1.63
N VAL A 152 -1.77 14.24 -2.94
CA VAL A 152 -0.67 13.51 -3.54
C VAL A 152 0.29 14.51 -4.17
N GLU A 153 1.44 14.67 -3.55
CA GLU A 153 2.43 15.70 -3.89
C GLU A 153 3.87 15.15 -3.92
N LEU A 154 4.85 16.06 -3.98
CA LEU A 154 6.27 15.69 -4.04
C LEU A 154 6.70 14.91 -2.81
N GLY A 155 6.13 15.26 -1.65
CA GLY A 155 6.34 14.55 -0.40
C GLY A 155 6.09 13.06 -0.55
N ASP A 156 4.96 12.68 -1.16
CA ASP A 156 4.59 11.28 -1.33
C ASP A 156 5.52 10.52 -2.25
N VAL A 157 5.82 11.11 -3.40
CA VAL A 157 6.74 10.52 -4.37
C VAL A 157 8.11 10.29 -3.73
N LEU A 158 8.62 11.27 -2.97
CA LEU A 158 9.92 11.15 -2.31
C LEU A 158 9.90 10.16 -1.14
N ARG A 159 8.80 10.01 -0.40
CA ARG A 159 8.69 9.00 0.69
C ARG A 159 8.86 7.57 0.19
N VAL A 160 8.33 7.28 -1.00
CA VAL A 160 8.53 5.99 -1.68
C VAL A 160 9.92 5.92 -2.31
N ALA A 161 10.32 6.95 -3.08
CA ALA A 161 11.59 6.93 -3.81
C ALA A 161 12.84 6.85 -2.90
N THR A 162 12.78 7.40 -1.69
CA THR A 162 13.87 7.31 -0.71
C THR A 162 14.08 5.89 -0.16
N ARG A 163 13.15 4.98 -0.41
CA ARG A 163 13.21 3.56 -0.04
C ARG A 163 13.37 2.64 -1.24
N TRP A 164 13.69 3.19 -2.40
CA TRP A 164 13.94 2.40 -3.60
C TRP A 164 15.00 1.32 -3.36
N GLY A 165 14.67 0.09 -3.76
CA GLY A 165 15.54 -1.07 -3.69
C GLY A 165 15.38 -1.86 -2.40
N ILE A 166 14.66 -1.34 -1.40
CA ILE A 166 14.38 -2.07 -0.16
C ILE A 166 13.44 -3.23 -0.46
N GLN A 167 13.85 -4.43 -0.04
CA GLN A 167 13.12 -5.68 -0.24
C GLN A 167 12.28 -6.05 1.00
N VAL A 168 11.30 -6.94 0.80
CA VAL A 168 10.55 -7.56 1.90
C VAL A 168 11.53 -8.23 2.87
N GLY A 169 11.36 -8.01 4.17
CA GLY A 169 12.27 -8.54 5.19
C GLY A 169 13.45 -7.63 5.53
N GLU A 170 13.67 -6.55 4.78
CA GLU A 170 14.75 -5.61 5.06
C GLU A 170 14.28 -4.49 6.01
N ILE A 171 15.19 -4.03 6.87
CA ILE A 171 14.91 -2.92 7.79
C ILE A 171 14.53 -1.67 7.00
N GLY A 172 13.37 -1.10 7.34
CA GLY A 172 12.87 0.11 6.69
C GLY A 172 11.93 -0.16 5.51
N TYR A 173 11.70 -1.44 5.20
CA TYR A 173 10.59 -1.84 4.34
C TYR A 173 9.27 -1.42 4.99
N TYR A 174 8.39 -0.83 4.17
CA TYR A 174 7.09 -0.37 4.60
C TYR A 174 6.07 -0.88 3.58
N PRO A 175 5.32 -1.95 3.90
CA PRO A 175 4.46 -2.65 2.96
C PRO A 175 3.50 -1.73 2.17
N PRO A 176 2.91 -0.67 2.76
CA PRO A 176 2.06 0.24 1.97
C PRO A 176 2.79 1.03 0.87
N TYR A 177 4.13 1.02 0.82
CA TYR A 177 4.92 1.60 -0.28
C TYR A 177 5.30 0.59 -1.35
N ASP A 178 5.11 -0.71 -1.11
CA ASP A 178 5.32 -1.79 -2.07
C ASP A 178 3.93 -2.25 -2.57
N ALA A 179 3.40 -1.51 -3.54
CA ALA A 179 2.01 -1.62 -3.93
C ALA A 179 1.72 -2.81 -4.86
N ASP A 180 2.75 -3.46 -5.39
CA ASP A 180 2.62 -4.70 -6.17
C ASP A 180 3.26 -5.94 -5.53
N GLY A 181 3.91 -5.78 -4.37
CA GLY A 181 4.46 -6.87 -3.57
C GLY A 181 5.77 -7.42 -4.13
N THR A 182 6.50 -6.63 -4.91
CA THR A 182 7.76 -7.04 -5.55
C THR A 182 9.01 -6.37 -4.95
N GLY A 183 8.83 -5.70 -3.81
CA GLY A 183 9.83 -4.81 -3.20
C GLY A 183 9.65 -3.37 -3.67
N ILE A 184 10.16 -2.41 -2.89
CA ILE A 184 9.94 -0.98 -3.18
C ILE A 184 10.80 -0.57 -4.38
N ASP A 185 10.17 -0.25 -5.51
CA ASP A 185 10.90 0.01 -6.77
C ASP A 185 10.34 1.15 -7.64
N ALA A 186 10.76 1.18 -8.92
CA ALA A 186 10.30 2.16 -9.89
C ALA A 186 8.79 2.17 -10.10
N ALA A 187 8.17 0.98 -10.10
CA ALA A 187 6.76 0.80 -10.35
C ALA A 187 5.93 1.46 -9.24
N ASP A 188 6.39 1.36 -7.99
CA ASP A 188 5.77 2.01 -6.83
C ASP A 188 5.87 3.53 -6.90
N VAL A 189 7.07 4.06 -7.19
CA VAL A 189 7.26 5.50 -7.35
C VAL A 189 6.37 6.04 -8.48
N GLN A 190 6.31 5.33 -9.61
CA GLN A 190 5.44 5.70 -10.72
C GLN A 190 3.96 5.61 -10.34
N ARG A 191 3.57 4.69 -9.47
CA ARG A 191 2.18 4.57 -9.01
C ARG A 191 1.76 5.79 -8.22
N VAL A 192 2.59 6.26 -7.30
CA VAL A 192 2.35 7.51 -6.57
C VAL A 192 2.33 8.70 -7.54
N ALA A 193 3.33 8.80 -8.42
CA ALA A 193 3.42 9.90 -9.39
C ALA A 193 2.23 9.97 -10.36
N ARG A 194 1.58 8.84 -10.67
CA ARG A 194 0.35 8.82 -11.50
C ARG A 194 -0.86 9.45 -10.81
N ALA A 195 -0.88 9.51 -9.47
CA ALA A 195 -1.93 10.15 -8.68
C ALA A 195 -1.61 11.61 -8.33
N TRP A 196 -0.54 12.18 -8.88
CA TRP A 196 -0.09 13.54 -8.59
C TRP A 196 -1.20 14.58 -8.73
N HIS A 197 -1.26 15.51 -7.77
CA HIS A 197 -2.31 16.53 -7.62
C HIS A 197 -3.71 15.99 -7.30
N HIS A 198 -3.88 14.70 -6.99
CA HIS A 198 -5.13 14.23 -6.42
C HIS A 198 -5.31 14.80 -5.00
N THR A 199 -6.55 15.15 -4.67
CA THR A 199 -6.95 15.63 -3.34
C THR A 199 -8.24 14.96 -2.90
N CYS A 200 -8.46 14.84 -1.59
CA CYS A 200 -9.75 14.42 -1.06
C CYS A 200 -10.84 15.42 -1.47
N GLN A 201 -12.07 14.94 -1.70
CA GLN A 201 -13.25 15.78 -1.96
C GLN A 201 -13.88 16.29 -0.66
#